data_AF-A0AA90QLE1-F1
#
_entry.id   AF-A0AA90QLE1-F1
#
_cell.length_a   1.000
_cell.length_b   1.000
_cell.length_c   1.000
_cell.angle_alpha   90.00
_cell.angle_beta   90.00
_cell.angle_gamma   90.00
#
_symmetry.space_group_name_H-M   'P 1'
#
loop_
_entity.id
_entity.type
_entity.pdbx_description
1 polymer ?
#
loop_
_entity_poly.entity_id
_entity_poly.type
_entity_poly.pdbx_seq_one_letter_code
_entity_poly.pdbx_strand_id
1 'polypeptide(L)'
;MKKKVVPPPATAPADPTQWSDKSQGTVAASFRKHYTDHAYRCRACRKDALFSAAEQKIAYEVRKTHINVQRKLCEACWRECHVVENKIAACEAQWAQSKPALARDAVFLSTWRALLLAHQRYGARENGAAKTMLQKLLDQAADVN
;
A
#
# COMPACT_ATOMS: atom_id res chain seq x y z
N MET A 1 23.68 -17.08 31.53
CA MET A 1 22.76 -16.50 30.52
C MET A 1 22.56 -17.51 29.39
N LYS A 2 21.35 -18.08 29.22
CA LYS A 2 21.07 -19.02 28.11
C LYS A 2 20.95 -18.22 26.80
N LYS A 3 21.85 -18.44 25.84
CA LYS A 3 21.70 -17.89 24.48
C LYS A 3 20.41 -18.45 23.89
N LYS A 4 19.40 -17.60 23.64
CA LYS A 4 18.24 -17.99 22.82
C LYS A 4 18.77 -18.30 21.42
N VAL A 5 18.81 -19.57 21.06
CA VAL A 5 19.07 -19.99 19.67
C VAL A 5 17.84 -19.56 18.88
N VAL A 6 18.01 -18.55 18.02
CA VAL A 6 16.96 -18.15 17.08
C VAL A 6 16.87 -19.26 16.03
N PRO A 7 15.70 -19.87 15.80
CA PRO A 7 15.57 -20.91 14.78
C PRO A 7 15.88 -20.32 13.39
N PRO A 8 16.45 -21.14 12.48
CA PRO A 8 16.72 -20.69 11.13
C PRO A 8 15.42 -20.26 10.42
N PRO A 9 15.49 -19.27 9.50
CA PRO A 9 14.32 -18.80 8.75
C PRO A 9 13.70 -19.95 7.96
N ALA A 10 12.37 -19.98 7.88
CA ALA A 10 11.69 -20.96 7.04
C ALA A 10 12.01 -20.72 5.56
N THR A 11 11.96 -21.80 4.77
CA THR A 11 12.25 -21.76 3.34
C THR A 11 11.12 -22.41 2.54
N ALA A 12 10.97 -21.99 1.28
CA ALA A 12 10.05 -22.59 0.33
C ALA A 12 10.73 -22.66 -1.04
N PRO A 13 10.55 -23.74 -1.83
CA PRO A 13 11.13 -23.83 -3.16
C PRO A 13 10.53 -22.75 -4.06
N ALA A 14 11.39 -22.08 -4.84
CA ALA A 14 10.99 -21.11 -5.84
C ALA A 14 10.95 -21.78 -7.21
N ASP A 15 9.89 -21.53 -7.96
CA ASP A 15 9.76 -21.92 -9.37
C ASP A 15 9.72 -20.67 -10.26
N PRO A 16 10.87 -20.25 -10.83
CA PRO A 16 10.93 -19.11 -11.74
C PRO A 16 10.03 -19.24 -12.97
N THR A 17 9.71 -20.46 -13.42
CA THR A 17 8.81 -20.66 -14.57
C THR A 17 7.37 -20.23 -14.25
N GLN A 18 7.03 -20.09 -12.97
CA GLN A 18 5.76 -19.59 -12.51
C GLN A 18 5.77 -18.08 -12.27
N TRP A 19 6.87 -17.35 -12.47
CA TRP A 19 6.86 -15.90 -12.28
C TRP A 19 6.18 -15.18 -13.44
N SER A 20 5.91 -13.87 -13.28
CA SER A 20 5.52 -13.02 -14.43
C SER A 20 6.64 -12.98 -15.48
N ASP A 21 6.27 -12.80 -16.75
CA ASP A 21 7.22 -12.68 -17.87
C ASP A 21 8.33 -11.66 -17.59
N LYS A 22 7.97 -10.50 -17.02
CA LYS A 22 8.93 -9.47 -16.61
C LYS A 22 9.94 -9.97 -15.59
N SER A 23 9.51 -10.81 -14.65
CA SER A 23 10.37 -11.37 -13.61
C SER A 23 11.23 -12.52 -14.14
N GLN A 24 10.71 -13.30 -15.10
CA GLN A 24 11.46 -14.37 -15.76
C GLN A 24 12.66 -13.82 -16.55
N GLY A 25 12.52 -12.63 -17.14
CA GLY A 25 13.63 -11.95 -17.83
C GLY A 25 14.70 -11.36 -16.91
N THR A 26 14.59 -11.49 -15.58
CA THR A 26 15.59 -10.97 -14.63
C THR A 26 16.66 -12.01 -14.32
N VAL A 27 17.84 -11.53 -13.91
CA VAL A 27 18.92 -12.43 -13.44
C VAL A 27 18.47 -13.29 -12.26
N ALA A 28 17.51 -12.82 -11.43
CA ALA A 28 16.95 -13.61 -10.33
C ALA A 28 16.37 -14.96 -10.78
N ALA A 29 15.84 -15.04 -12.00
CA ALA A 29 15.25 -16.27 -12.52
C ALA A 29 16.30 -17.38 -12.75
N SER A 30 17.57 -17.03 -12.96
CA SER A 30 18.63 -18.03 -13.18
C SER A 30 19.23 -18.60 -11.89
N PHE A 31 19.11 -17.90 -10.76
CA PHE A 31 19.79 -18.31 -9.51
C PHE A 31 18.87 -18.51 -8.30
N ARG A 32 17.65 -17.97 -8.28
CA ARG A 32 16.77 -18.08 -7.12
C ARG A 32 16.08 -19.45 -7.09
N LYS A 33 16.58 -20.32 -6.21
CA LYS A 33 16.05 -21.68 -5.99
C LYS A 33 15.07 -21.78 -4.83
N HIS A 34 15.16 -20.87 -3.86
CA HIS A 34 14.32 -20.87 -2.66
C HIS A 34 13.94 -19.44 -2.27
N TYR A 35 12.76 -19.31 -1.67
CA TYR A 35 12.39 -18.17 -0.83
C TYR A 35 12.82 -18.44 0.60
N THR A 36 13.12 -17.37 1.33
CA THR A 36 13.50 -17.40 2.74
C THR A 36 12.71 -16.34 3.47
N ASP A 37 12.23 -16.63 4.67
CA ASP A 37 11.56 -15.65 5.52
C ASP A 37 12.33 -14.31 5.56
N HIS A 38 11.60 -13.22 5.32
CA HIS A 38 12.16 -11.89 5.31
C HIS A 38 11.46 -11.00 6.34
N ALA A 39 12.15 -10.72 7.45
CA ALA A 39 11.67 -9.77 8.44
C ALA A 39 11.81 -8.33 7.90
N TYR A 40 10.79 -7.52 8.12
CA TYR A 40 10.77 -6.11 7.75
C TYR A 40 9.99 -5.29 8.77
N ARG A 41 10.23 -3.98 8.80
CA ARG A 41 9.50 -3.05 9.66
C ARG A 41 8.43 -2.34 8.85
N CYS A 42 7.17 -2.43 9.28
CA CYS A 42 6.07 -1.78 8.60
C CYS A 42 6.30 -0.25 8.55
N ARG A 43 6.18 0.35 7.36
CA ARG A 43 6.32 1.80 7.17
C ARG A 43 5.30 2.60 7.98
N ALA A 44 4.05 2.14 8.03
CA ALA A 44 2.94 2.87 8.65
C ALA A 44 2.92 2.74 10.18
N CYS A 45 2.84 1.52 10.72
CA CYS A 45 2.73 1.30 12.16
C CYS A 45 4.06 1.05 12.89
N ARG A 46 5.17 0.94 12.14
CA ARG A 46 6.52 0.69 12.68
C ARG A 46 6.69 -0.61 13.46
N LYS A 47 5.69 -1.51 13.43
CA LYS A 47 5.79 -2.87 14.00
C LYS A 47 6.62 -3.77 13.10
N ASP A 48 7.30 -4.73 13.70
CA ASP A 48 7.99 -5.80 12.98
C ASP A 48 6.96 -6.74 12.35
N ALA A 49 7.26 -7.16 11.13
CA ALA A 49 6.43 -8.04 10.34
C ALA A 49 7.32 -9.04 9.59
N LEU A 50 6.73 -10.15 9.19
CA LEU A 50 7.39 -11.19 8.43
C LEU A 50 6.77 -11.28 7.05
N PHE A 51 7.60 -11.32 6.01
CA PHE A 51 7.19 -11.77 4.69
C PHE A 51 7.72 -13.19 4.54
N SER A 52 6.89 -14.15 4.91
CA SER A 52 7.30 -15.55 4.99
C SER A 52 7.64 -16.12 3.61
N ALA A 53 8.44 -17.18 3.58
CA ALA A 53 8.78 -17.87 2.34
C ALA A 53 7.52 -18.39 1.61
N ALA A 54 6.51 -18.85 2.36
CA ALA A 54 5.23 -19.28 1.81
C ALA A 54 4.44 -18.12 1.18
N GLU A 55 4.39 -16.96 1.84
CA GLU A 55 3.74 -15.77 1.27
C GLU A 55 4.47 -15.24 0.04
N GLN A 56 5.81 -15.31 0.02
CA GLN A 56 6.62 -14.95 -1.15
C GLN A 56 6.27 -15.83 -2.34
N LYS A 57 6.16 -17.15 -2.13
CA LYS A 57 5.73 -18.10 -3.16
C LYS A 57 4.38 -17.69 -3.77
N ILE A 58 3.39 -17.43 -2.92
CA ILE A 58 2.06 -16.98 -3.37
C ILE A 58 2.15 -15.64 -4.12
N ALA A 59 2.92 -14.68 -3.60
CA ALA A 59 3.03 -13.35 -4.20
C ALA A 59 3.63 -13.39 -5.61
N TYR A 60 4.73 -14.13 -5.79
CA TYR A 60 5.49 -14.13 -7.03
C TYR A 60 4.99 -15.16 -8.05
N GLU A 61 4.60 -16.36 -7.60
CA GLU A 61 4.21 -17.46 -8.49
C GLU A 61 2.71 -17.45 -8.80
N VAL A 62 1.85 -17.07 -7.84
CA VAL A 62 0.39 -17.08 -8.03
C VAL A 62 -0.11 -15.69 -8.43
N ARG A 63 0.19 -14.67 -7.63
CA ARG A 63 -0.25 -13.29 -7.89
C ARG A 63 0.61 -12.57 -8.93
N LYS A 64 1.66 -13.22 -9.42
CA LYS A 64 2.59 -12.72 -10.47
C LYS A 64 3.19 -11.35 -10.14
N THR A 65 3.29 -11.01 -8.85
CA THR A 65 3.97 -9.79 -8.39
C THR A 65 5.41 -9.84 -8.87
N HIS A 66 5.95 -8.69 -9.30
CA HIS A 66 7.32 -8.65 -9.78
C HIS A 66 8.32 -9.06 -8.67
N ILE A 67 9.31 -9.89 -9.01
CA ILE A 67 10.21 -10.55 -8.03
C ILE A 67 11.01 -9.59 -7.13
N ASN A 68 11.23 -8.36 -7.58
CA ASN A 68 11.93 -7.33 -6.81
C ASN A 68 11.02 -6.49 -5.89
N VAL A 69 9.70 -6.74 -5.90
CA VAL A 69 8.77 -6.01 -5.03
C VAL A 69 8.87 -6.52 -3.61
N GLN A 70 9.25 -5.64 -2.69
CA GLN A 70 9.28 -5.91 -1.26
C GLN A 70 8.02 -5.40 -0.57
N ARG A 71 7.57 -6.11 0.48
CA ARG A 71 6.52 -5.61 1.37
C ARG A 71 7.04 -4.45 2.21
N LYS A 72 6.27 -3.37 2.24
CA LYS A 72 6.54 -2.18 3.08
C LYS A 72 5.49 -1.99 4.17
N LEU A 73 4.36 -2.68 4.08
CA LEU A 73 3.26 -2.62 5.02
C LEU A 73 3.01 -4.02 5.57
N CYS A 74 2.73 -4.12 6.88
CA CYS A 74 2.17 -5.34 7.43
C CYS A 74 0.76 -5.58 6.87
N GLU A 75 0.26 -6.80 7.00
CA GLU A 75 -1.04 -7.20 6.45
C GLU A 75 -2.18 -6.28 6.93
N ALA A 76 -2.19 -5.90 8.21
CA ALA A 76 -3.19 -4.99 8.75
C ALA A 76 -3.15 -3.61 8.06
N CYS A 77 -1.98 -2.97 8.01
CA CYS A 77 -1.82 -1.66 7.36
C CYS A 77 -2.03 -1.74 5.84
N TRP A 78 -1.74 -2.87 5.20
CA TRP A 78 -2.02 -3.06 3.78
C TRP A 78 -3.53 -3.10 3.52
N ARG A 79 -4.30 -3.82 4.33
CA ARG A 79 -5.77 -3.83 4.23
C ARG A 79 -6.37 -2.45 4.48
N GLU A 80 -5.90 -1.75 5.51
CA GLU A 80 -6.35 -0.38 5.80
C GLU A 80 -6.02 0.58 4.64
N CYS A 81 -4.85 0.43 4.01
CA CYS A 81 -4.48 1.20 2.82
C CYS A 81 -5.50 1.01 1.69
N HIS A 82 -5.87 -0.24 1.37
CA HIS A 82 -6.89 -0.55 0.37
C HIS A 82 -8.26 0.05 0.70
N VAL A 83 -8.66 0.02 1.97
CA VAL A 83 -9.92 0.66 2.41
C VAL A 83 -9.87 2.17 2.18
N VAL A 84 -8.74 2.83 2.48
CA VAL A 84 -8.57 4.26 2.25
C VAL A 84 -8.57 4.58 0.75
N GLU A 85 -7.89 3.78 -0.08
CA GLU A 85 -7.88 3.92 -1.54
C GLU A 85 -9.29 3.85 -2.13
N ASN A 86 -10.09 2.86 -1.72
CA ASN A 86 -11.47 2.73 -2.16
C ASN A 86 -12.35 3.92 -1.76
N LYS A 87 -12.14 4.48 -0.55
CA LYS A 87 -12.87 5.68 -0.11
C LYS A 87 -12.45 6.92 -0.91
N ILE A 88 -11.17 7.07 -1.24
CA ILE A 88 -10.69 8.16 -2.11
C ILE A 88 -11.33 8.05 -3.49
N ALA A 89 -11.32 6.86 -4.09
CA ALA A 89 -11.93 6.61 -5.40
C ALA A 89 -13.45 6.93 -5.38
N ALA A 90 -14.14 6.60 -4.29
CA ALA A 90 -15.55 6.96 -4.11
C ALA A 90 -15.76 8.48 -4.04
N CYS A 91 -14.92 9.22 -3.30
CA CYS A 91 -14.97 10.68 -3.28
C CYS A 91 -14.71 11.28 -4.68
N GLU A 92 -13.73 10.77 -5.41
CA GLU A 92 -13.43 11.20 -6.78
C GLU A 92 -14.61 10.96 -7.73
N ALA A 93 -15.26 9.79 -7.63
CA ALA A 93 -16.44 9.47 -8.42
C ALA A 93 -17.63 10.38 -8.08
N GLN A 94 -17.89 10.65 -6.80
CA GLN A 94 -18.94 11.58 -6.36
C GLN A 94 -18.66 13.00 -6.84
N TRP A 95 -17.41 13.44 -6.73
CA TRP A 95 -16.97 14.76 -7.23
C TRP A 95 -17.20 14.92 -8.73
N ALA A 96 -16.89 13.88 -9.51
CA ALA A 96 -17.13 13.89 -10.95
C ALA A 96 -18.62 13.98 -11.31
N GLN A 97 -19.51 13.44 -10.46
CA GLN A 97 -20.96 13.45 -10.69
C GLN A 97 -21.63 14.76 -10.26
N SER A 98 -21.21 15.38 -9.15
CA SER A 98 -21.94 16.53 -8.59
C SER A 98 -21.02 17.58 -7.97
N LYS A 99 -20.08 18.08 -8.77
CA LYS A 99 -19.11 19.10 -8.35
C LYS A 99 -19.74 20.37 -7.74
N PRO A 100 -20.77 21.01 -8.33
CA PRO A 100 -21.29 22.28 -7.79
C PRO A 100 -21.90 22.15 -6.39
N ALA A 101 -22.59 21.04 -6.12
CA ALA A 101 -23.19 20.78 -4.81
C ALA A 101 -22.10 20.46 -3.76
N LEU A 102 -21.16 19.57 -4.11
CA LEU A 102 -20.10 19.13 -3.21
C LEU A 102 -19.04 20.21 -2.94
N ALA A 103 -18.89 21.19 -3.83
CA ALA A 103 -17.95 22.30 -3.65
C ALA A 103 -18.28 23.20 -2.44
N ARG A 104 -19.51 23.13 -1.92
CA ARG A 104 -19.96 23.86 -0.72
C ARG A 104 -20.16 22.96 0.49
N ASP A 105 -19.99 21.64 0.33
CA ASP A 105 -20.15 20.67 1.41
C ASP A 105 -18.83 20.53 2.17
N ALA A 106 -18.69 21.30 3.25
CA ALA A 106 -17.49 21.28 4.09
C ALA A 106 -17.22 19.89 4.72
N VAL A 107 -18.26 19.08 4.98
CA VAL A 107 -18.10 17.74 5.55
C VAL A 107 -17.50 16.80 4.53
N PHE A 108 -18.02 16.82 3.29
CA PHE A 108 -17.46 16.05 2.19
C PHE A 108 -16.00 16.43 1.91
N LEU A 109 -15.72 17.73 1.75
CA LEU A 109 -14.38 18.23 1.40
C LEU A 109 -13.35 17.90 2.48
N SER A 110 -13.69 18.07 3.76
CA SER A 110 -12.81 17.75 4.88
C SER A 110 -12.56 16.24 5.01
N THR A 111 -13.59 15.42 4.79
CA THR A 111 -13.47 13.95 4.77
C THR A 111 -12.52 13.50 3.67
N TRP A 112 -12.69 14.02 2.44
CA TRP A 112 -11.83 13.66 1.32
C TRP A 112 -10.38 14.10 1.57
N ARG A 113 -10.16 15.31 2.09
CA ARG A 113 -8.82 15.79 2.47
C ARG A 113 -8.18 14.91 3.55
N ALA A 114 -8.94 14.49 4.55
CA ALA A 114 -8.45 13.60 5.62
C ALA A 114 -8.04 12.22 5.07
N LEU A 115 -8.79 11.67 4.11
CA LEU A 115 -8.43 10.42 3.44
C LEU A 115 -7.11 10.54 2.66
N LEU A 116 -6.94 11.62 1.89
CA LEU A 116 -5.69 11.87 1.16
C LEU A 116 -4.48 11.99 2.10
N LEU A 117 -4.66 12.63 3.26
CA LEU A 117 -3.63 12.72 4.30
C LEU A 117 -3.34 11.34 4.93
N ALA A 118 -4.38 10.56 5.23
CA ALA A 118 -4.22 9.22 5.79
C ALA A 118 -3.46 8.29 4.83
N HIS A 119 -3.72 8.38 3.52
CA HIS A 119 -3.09 7.54 2.50
C HIS A 119 -1.56 7.73 2.45
N GLN A 120 -1.07 8.94 2.73
CA GLN A 120 0.36 9.24 2.80
C GLN A 120 1.10 8.41 3.86
N ARG A 121 0.43 8.05 4.96
CA ARG A 121 1.01 7.22 6.03
C ARG A 121 1.36 5.81 5.53
N TYR A 122 0.63 5.31 4.54
CA TYR A 122 0.88 4.02 3.89
C TYR A 122 1.93 4.11 2.78
N GLY A 123 2.33 5.33 2.42
CA GLY A 123 3.42 5.58 1.49
C GLY A 123 3.01 5.98 0.08
N ALA A 124 1.73 6.31 -0.11
CA ALA A 124 1.23 6.88 -1.35
C ALA A 124 1.92 8.21 -1.67
N ARG A 125 2.06 8.50 -2.97
CA ARG A 125 2.53 9.80 -3.43
C ARG A 125 1.49 10.85 -3.09
N GLU A 126 1.96 12.02 -2.66
CA GLU A 126 1.09 13.15 -2.41
C GLU A 126 0.38 13.64 -3.68
N ASN A 127 -0.95 13.77 -3.61
CA ASN A 127 -1.75 14.47 -4.61
C ASN A 127 -1.88 15.95 -4.22
N GLY A 128 -0.84 16.73 -4.53
CA GLY A 128 -0.77 18.16 -4.18
C GLY A 128 -1.90 18.97 -4.81
N ALA A 129 -2.28 18.66 -6.06
CA ALA A 129 -3.36 19.37 -6.75
C ALA A 129 -4.70 19.20 -6.04
N ALA A 130 -5.09 17.97 -5.71
CA ALA A 130 -6.33 17.70 -4.99
C ALA A 130 -6.33 18.35 -3.60
N LYS A 131 -5.23 18.26 -2.84
CA LYS A 131 -5.13 18.90 -1.53
C LYS A 131 -5.31 20.42 -1.60
N THR A 132 -4.63 21.10 -2.52
CA THR A 132 -4.74 22.56 -2.69
C THR A 132 -6.15 22.96 -3.11
N MET A 133 -6.75 22.22 -4.03
CA MET A 133 -8.14 22.44 -4.45
C MET A 133 -9.11 22.31 -3.26
N LEU A 134 -9.00 21.23 -2.49
CA LEU A 134 -9.87 20.97 -1.34
C LEU A 134 -9.69 22.03 -0.25
N GLN A 135 -8.45 22.46 0.01
CA GLN A 135 -8.19 23.53 0.98
C GLN A 135 -8.88 24.83 0.55
N LYS A 136 -8.70 25.25 -0.70
CA LYS A 136 -9.33 26.47 -1.21
C LYS A 136 -10.86 26.44 -1.09
N LEU A 137 -11.48 25.30 -1.40
CA LEU A 137 -12.94 25.15 -1.29
C LEU A 137 -13.41 25.13 0.16
N LEU A 138 -12.64 24.55 1.08
CA LEU A 138 -12.92 24.59 2.51
C LEU A 138 -12.85 26.02 3.07
N ASP A 139 -11.83 26.78 2.67
CA ASP A 139 -11.69 28.19 3.07
C ASP A 139 -12.90 29.01 2.57
N GLN A 140 -13.30 28.79 1.31
CA GLN A 140 -14.50 29.43 0.73
C GLN A 140 -15.81 29.01 1.41
N ALA A 141 -15.92 27.76 1.88
CA ALA A 141 -17.10 27.30 2.61
C ALA A 141 -17.15 27.85 4.05
N ALA A 142 -16.00 28.22 4.62
CA ALA A 142 -15.89 28.84 5.93
C ALA A 142 -16.23 30.35 5.88
N ASP A 143 -15.85 31.05 4.82
CA ASP A 143 -16.13 32.49 4.63
C ASP A 143 -17.61 32.82 4.31
N VAL A 144 -18.44 31.81 4.04
CA VAL A 144 -19.87 31.96 3.71
C VAL A 144 -20.78 31.78 4.94
N ASN A 145 -20.23 31.40 6.10
CA ASN A 145 -20.91 31.40 7.39
C ASN A 145 -20.46 32.58 8.26
#